data_AF-A0A7V4LCC9-F1
#
_entry.id   AF-A0A7V4LCC9-F1
#
_cell.length_a   1.000
_cell.length_b   1.000
_cell.length_c   1.000
_cell.angle_alpha   90.00
_cell.angle_beta   90.00
_cell.angle_gamma   90.00
#
_symmetry.space_group_name_H-M   'P 1'
#
loop_
_entity.id
_entity.type
_entity.pdbx_description
1 polymer ?
#
loop_
_entity_poly.entity_id
_entity_poly.type
_entity_poly.pdbx_seq_one_letter_code
_entity_poly.pdbx_strand_id
1 'polypeptide(L)'
;SPMASATAQAGDRPSLIVRYGNFLFRYRNGVFPAVMAAIFVLFPPRPLFGDWATDRWLDLAGLAICLAGQGLRAAVVGLAYIKRGGVNKQIYAARLVQEGMFATSRNPLYVGNLTVLAGLFVIHNNPYAYLLGGLFFLVSYRAIVAAEERYLRGQFGREYEDYCARVNRWLPSPKAIGPAVAGMAFNWRRLVIKEYGSFFSWVVTALLVFAYQAYTKLGWPGAWRSLAWIAAGLAACGLWAAAIRALKKSGALRDPAGGWSTANLVKAVELYRSDILFTLVLVTAARETRFRQEAMASRLCQTSIIDSLYTVVALARPDAALENLAKIENVIVTKQY
;
A
#
# COMPACT_ATOMS: atom_id res chain seq x y z
N SER A 1 25.33 3.10 -19.02
CA SER A 1 24.94 1.68 -19.08
C SER A 1 24.53 1.15 -17.71
N PRO A 2 23.25 0.86 -17.45
CA PRO A 2 22.81 0.27 -16.19
C PRO A 2 22.76 -1.25 -16.33
N MET A 3 23.91 -1.91 -16.15
CA MET A 3 24.01 -3.38 -16.06
C MET A 3 24.72 -3.79 -14.75
N ALA A 4 24.40 -3.11 -13.65
CA ALA A 4 24.94 -3.43 -12.33
C ALA A 4 23.83 -3.37 -11.26
N SER A 5 22.88 -4.30 -11.33
CA SER A 5 21.93 -4.53 -10.22
C SER A 5 21.30 -5.93 -10.28
N ALA A 6 22.13 -6.98 -10.34
CA ALA A 6 21.71 -8.33 -9.98
C ALA A 6 22.93 -9.24 -9.79
N THR A 7 23.77 -8.99 -8.79
CA THR A 7 24.45 -10.10 -8.12
C THR A 7 23.42 -10.82 -7.26
N ALA A 8 22.47 -11.47 -7.93
CA ALA A 8 21.74 -12.58 -7.35
C ALA A 8 22.80 -13.60 -6.93
N GLN A 9 22.78 -14.02 -5.66
CA GLN A 9 23.52 -15.20 -5.22
C GLN A 9 23.18 -16.36 -6.15
N ALA A 10 24.08 -16.62 -7.10
CA ALA A 10 23.99 -17.71 -8.06
C ALA A 10 24.29 -18.99 -7.29
N GLY A 11 23.24 -19.72 -6.90
CA GLY A 11 23.41 -21.03 -6.27
C GLY A 11 22.13 -21.64 -5.72
N ASP A 12 21.24 -20.86 -5.09
CA ASP A 12 20.14 -21.46 -4.33
C ASP A 12 18.77 -21.25 -4.99
N ARG A 13 18.30 -22.29 -5.69
CA ARG A 13 16.96 -22.32 -6.32
C ARG A 13 15.92 -21.97 -5.25
N PRO A 14 14.97 -21.06 -5.53
CA PRO A 14 13.95 -20.72 -4.54
C PRO A 14 13.16 -21.95 -4.14
N SER A 15 13.02 -22.15 -2.82
CA SER A 15 12.23 -23.23 -2.24
C SER A 15 10.79 -23.18 -2.75
N LEU A 16 10.11 -24.33 -2.73
CA LEU A 16 8.74 -24.45 -3.24
C LEU A 16 7.78 -23.42 -2.62
N ILE A 17 7.91 -23.17 -1.31
CA ILE A 17 7.11 -22.18 -0.59
C ILE A 17 7.34 -20.74 -1.09
N VAL A 18 8.58 -20.39 -1.46
CA VAL A 18 8.91 -19.07 -2.01
C VAL A 18 8.36 -18.91 -3.43
N ARG A 19 8.47 -19.96 -4.26
CA ARG A 19 7.89 -19.94 -5.62
C ARG A 19 6.37 -19.79 -5.58
N TYR A 20 5.72 -20.55 -4.71
CA TYR A 20 4.28 -20.46 -4.47
C TYR A 20 3.89 -19.07 -3.93
N GLY A 21 4.66 -18.52 -3.00
CA GLY A 21 4.49 -17.17 -2.49
C GLY A 21 4.58 -16.09 -3.58
N ASN A 22 5.56 -16.18 -4.48
CA ASN A 22 5.70 -15.27 -5.61
C ASN A 22 4.51 -15.36 -6.58
N PHE A 23 4.04 -16.57 -6.88
CA PHE A 23 2.84 -16.78 -7.68
C PHE A 23 1.62 -16.13 -7.03
N LEU A 24 1.37 -16.42 -5.75
CA LEU A 24 0.26 -15.85 -5.02
C LEU A 24 0.36 -14.33 -4.90
N PHE A 25 1.54 -13.77 -4.67
CA PHE A 25 1.71 -12.31 -4.61
C PHE A 25 1.23 -11.63 -5.91
N ARG A 26 1.51 -12.25 -7.06
CA ARG A 26 1.12 -11.75 -8.38
C ARG A 26 -0.38 -11.91 -8.68
N TYR A 27 -0.99 -13.01 -8.25
CA TYR A 27 -2.35 -13.41 -8.63
C TYR A 27 -3.38 -13.39 -7.50
N ARG A 28 -3.00 -13.00 -6.27
CA ARG A 28 -3.87 -13.02 -5.08
C ARG A 28 -5.23 -12.36 -5.26
N ASN A 29 -5.29 -11.26 -6.01
CA ASN A 29 -6.54 -10.51 -6.21
C ASN A 29 -7.60 -11.30 -7.01
N GLY A 30 -7.19 -12.33 -7.77
CA GLY A 30 -8.11 -13.24 -8.46
C GLY A 30 -8.23 -14.58 -7.74
N VAL A 31 -7.09 -15.16 -7.33
CA VAL A 31 -7.04 -16.48 -6.68
C VAL A 31 -7.80 -16.49 -5.36
N PHE A 32 -7.62 -15.47 -4.51
CA PHE A 32 -8.23 -15.46 -3.18
C PHE A 32 -9.77 -15.37 -3.24
N PRO A 33 -10.38 -14.42 -4.00
CA PRO A 33 -11.83 -14.41 -4.15
C PRO A 33 -12.38 -15.69 -4.81
N ALA A 34 -11.70 -16.23 -5.82
CA ALA A 34 -12.15 -17.43 -6.52
C ALA A 34 -12.16 -18.66 -5.59
N VAL A 35 -11.10 -18.88 -4.82
CA VAL A 35 -11.03 -19.98 -3.85
C VAL A 35 -12.06 -19.78 -2.75
N MET A 36 -12.22 -18.56 -2.23
CA MET A 36 -13.22 -18.27 -1.21
C MET A 36 -14.64 -18.52 -1.71
N ALA A 37 -14.98 -18.06 -2.92
CA ALA A 37 -16.27 -18.32 -3.55
C ALA A 37 -16.50 -19.83 -3.77
N ALA A 38 -15.50 -20.57 -4.25
CA ALA A 38 -15.59 -22.02 -4.42
C ALA A 38 -15.88 -22.73 -3.09
N ILE A 39 -15.17 -22.36 -2.02
CA ILE A 39 -15.41 -22.91 -0.68
C ILE A 39 -16.83 -22.58 -0.20
N PHE A 40 -17.29 -21.34 -0.36
CA PHE A 40 -18.62 -20.95 0.10
C PHE A 40 -19.73 -21.65 -0.68
N VAL A 41 -19.56 -21.88 -1.98
CA VAL A 41 -20.51 -22.64 -2.81
C VAL A 41 -20.53 -24.12 -2.44
N LEU A 42 -19.35 -24.74 -2.24
CA LEU A 42 -19.25 -26.15 -1.88
C LEU A 42 -19.78 -26.43 -0.47
N PHE A 43 -19.67 -25.46 0.43
CA PHE A 43 -20.08 -25.57 1.83
C PHE A 43 -21.05 -24.44 2.18
N PRO A 44 -22.35 -24.55 1.84
CA PRO A 44 -23.34 -23.51 2.10
C PRO A 44 -23.42 -23.13 3.59
N PRO A 45 -23.82 -21.88 3.90
CA PRO A 45 -23.98 -21.44 5.29
C PRO A 45 -25.02 -22.30 6.00
N ARG A 46 -24.74 -22.68 7.25
CA ARG A 46 -25.63 -23.52 8.07
C ARG A 46 -25.54 -23.09 9.53
N PRO A 47 -26.63 -23.08 10.31
CA PRO A 47 -26.55 -22.73 11.72
C PRO A 47 -25.72 -23.78 12.46
N LEU A 48 -24.57 -23.38 13.02
CA LEU A 48 -23.61 -24.30 13.64
C LEU A 48 -24.21 -25.07 14.82
N PHE A 49 -25.06 -24.40 15.59
CA PHE A 49 -25.74 -24.94 16.78
C PHE A 49 -27.20 -25.31 16.50
N GLY A 50 -27.59 -25.44 15.23
CA GLY A 50 -28.95 -25.83 14.83
C GLY A 50 -30.00 -24.73 14.95
N ASP A 51 -29.67 -23.59 15.57
CA ASP A 51 -30.58 -22.45 15.74
C ASP A 51 -30.05 -21.16 15.11
N TRP A 52 -30.94 -20.50 14.35
CA TRP A 52 -30.66 -19.23 13.69
C TRP A 52 -30.66 -18.03 14.64
N ALA A 53 -31.14 -18.15 15.87
CA ALA A 53 -30.99 -17.07 16.85
C ALA A 53 -29.55 -17.02 17.39
N THR A 54 -28.92 -18.18 17.62
CA THR A 54 -27.48 -18.24 17.93
C THR A 54 -26.58 -17.78 16.78
N ASP A 55 -27.02 -17.99 15.54
CA ASP A 55 -26.32 -17.54 14.32
C ASP A 55 -26.13 -16.01 14.29
N ARG A 56 -27.12 -15.24 14.77
CA ARG A 56 -27.02 -13.77 14.85
C ARG A 56 -25.86 -13.31 15.74
N TRP A 57 -25.56 -14.02 16.81
CA TRP A 57 -24.43 -13.69 17.68
C TRP A 57 -23.10 -13.98 16.99
N LEU A 58 -23.04 -15.04 16.19
CA LEU A 58 -21.88 -15.36 15.35
C LEU A 58 -21.71 -14.31 14.25
N ASP A 59 -22.78 -13.85 13.61
CA ASP A 59 -22.73 -12.76 12.64
C ASP A 59 -22.18 -11.47 13.27
N LEU A 60 -22.67 -11.09 14.45
CA LEU A 60 -22.18 -9.92 15.18
C LEU A 60 -20.71 -10.08 15.59
N ALA A 61 -20.32 -11.26 16.06
CA ALA A 61 -18.93 -11.56 16.38
C ALA A 61 -18.04 -11.48 15.12
N GLY A 62 -18.49 -12.06 14.01
CA GLY A 62 -17.78 -12.02 12.73
C GLY A 62 -17.63 -10.61 12.18
N LEU A 63 -18.67 -9.77 12.28
CA LEU A 63 -18.61 -8.35 11.96
C LEU A 63 -17.63 -7.60 12.87
N ALA A 64 -17.65 -7.86 14.17
CA ALA A 64 -16.71 -7.26 15.11
C ALA A 64 -15.26 -7.66 14.79
N ILE A 65 -15.02 -8.92 14.41
CA ILE A 65 -13.71 -9.42 13.97
C ILE A 65 -13.28 -8.72 12.67
N CYS A 66 -14.18 -8.58 11.68
CA CYS A 66 -13.92 -7.81 10.46
C CYS A 66 -13.53 -6.36 10.75
N LEU A 67 -14.28 -5.70 11.64
CA LEU A 67 -14.01 -4.33 12.05
C LEU A 67 -12.66 -4.21 12.79
N ALA A 68 -12.32 -5.15 13.65
CA ALA A 68 -11.03 -5.19 14.33
C ALA A 68 -9.87 -5.35 13.34
N GLY A 69 -10.00 -6.27 12.37
CA GLY A 69 -9.01 -6.46 11.31
C GLY A 69 -8.86 -5.23 10.43
N GLN A 70 -9.98 -4.60 10.05
CA GLN A 70 -9.98 -3.35 9.28
C GLN A 70 -9.41 -2.18 10.08
N GLY A 71 -9.66 -2.11 11.39
CA GLY A 71 -9.08 -1.13 12.31
C GLY A 71 -7.56 -1.26 12.40
N LEU A 72 -7.04 -2.49 12.50
CA LEU A 72 -5.60 -2.74 12.44
C LEU A 72 -4.99 -2.26 11.11
N ARG A 73 -5.62 -2.59 9.98
CA ARG A 73 -5.17 -2.09 8.68
C ARG A 73 -5.20 -0.57 8.61
N ALA A 74 -6.25 0.04 9.15
CA ALA A 74 -6.40 1.48 9.21
C ALA A 74 -5.30 2.14 10.05
N ALA A 75 -4.94 1.55 11.19
CA ALA A 75 -3.82 1.99 12.02
C ALA A 75 -2.49 1.93 11.26
N VAL A 76 -2.21 0.83 10.56
CA VAL A 76 -0.98 0.69 9.76
C VAL A 76 -0.88 1.77 8.68
N VAL A 77 -1.96 2.00 7.93
CA VAL A 77 -1.98 2.95 6.82
C VAL A 77 -2.06 4.41 7.30
N GLY A 78 -2.79 4.66 8.37
CA GLY A 78 -3.00 6.01 8.91
C GLY A 78 -1.79 6.56 9.65
N LEU A 79 -1.05 5.73 10.40
CA LEU A 79 0.09 6.17 11.22
C LEU A 79 1.40 6.20 10.43
N ALA A 80 1.78 5.10 9.78
CA ALA A 80 3.02 4.98 9.03
C ALA A 80 2.81 4.14 7.76
N TYR A 81 2.39 4.79 6.68
CA TYR A 81 2.17 4.09 5.42
C TYR A 81 3.45 3.93 4.62
N ILE A 82 3.61 2.73 4.08
CA ILE A 82 4.67 2.42 3.15
C ILE A 82 4.12 2.43 1.72
N LYS A 83 4.89 2.95 0.75
CA LYS A 83 4.84 2.42 -0.63
C LYS A 83 5.42 0.98 -0.64
N ARG A 84 4.80 0.04 0.08
CA ARG A 84 4.97 -1.41 -0.11
C ARG A 84 3.78 -1.85 -0.92
N GLY A 85 3.84 -1.55 -2.20
CA GLY A 85 2.88 -2.00 -3.19
C GLY A 85 3.69 -2.62 -4.29
N GLY A 86 3.32 -3.83 -4.71
CA GLY A 86 4.06 -4.45 -5.79
C GLY A 86 3.99 -3.57 -7.03
N VAL A 87 5.15 -3.08 -7.48
CA VAL A 87 5.23 -2.36 -8.75
C VAL A 87 5.11 -3.44 -9.83
N ASN A 88 4.16 -3.27 -10.76
CA ASN A 88 3.90 -4.25 -11.83
C ASN A 88 3.66 -5.69 -11.34
N LYS A 89 3.00 -5.87 -10.19
CA LYS A 89 2.71 -7.18 -9.57
C LYS A 89 3.95 -7.95 -9.08
N GLN A 90 5.07 -7.27 -8.86
CA GLN A 90 6.29 -7.83 -8.26
C GLN A 90 6.57 -7.20 -6.89
N ILE A 91 7.20 -7.94 -5.98
CA ILE A 91 7.57 -7.42 -4.66
C ILE A 91 8.58 -6.28 -4.84
N TYR A 92 8.29 -5.11 -4.27
CA TYR A 92 9.15 -3.94 -4.36
C TYR A 92 9.12 -3.14 -3.06
N ALA A 93 10.29 -2.69 -2.62
CA ALA A 93 10.46 -1.81 -1.46
C ALA A 93 11.63 -0.84 -1.73
N ALA A 94 11.36 0.47 -1.71
CA ALA A 94 12.39 1.50 -1.90
C ALA A 94 13.22 1.78 -0.65
N ARG A 95 12.66 1.52 0.54
CA ARG A 95 13.32 1.64 1.85
C ARG A 95 12.78 0.59 2.80
N LEU A 96 13.59 0.16 3.77
CA LEU A 96 13.12 -0.70 4.85
C LEU A 96 12.39 0.15 5.89
N VAL A 97 11.06 -0.04 6.00
CA VAL A 97 10.26 0.68 7.00
C VAL A 97 10.14 -0.17 8.26
N GLN A 98 10.54 0.43 9.38
CA GLN A 98 10.54 -0.18 10.71
C GLN A 98 9.71 0.64 11.73
N GLU A 99 9.01 1.69 11.27
CA GLU A 99 8.26 2.64 12.10
C GLU A 99 6.77 2.30 12.19
N GLY A 100 6.09 2.87 13.19
CA GLY A 100 4.65 2.73 13.40
C GLY A 100 4.29 1.28 13.68
N MET A 101 3.19 0.80 13.10
CA MET A 101 2.77 -0.58 13.30
C MET A 101 3.80 -1.62 12.82
N PHE A 102 4.74 -1.25 11.92
CA PHE A 102 5.83 -2.12 11.50
C PHE A 102 6.93 -2.30 12.58
N ALA A 103 6.96 -1.47 13.62
CA ALA A 103 7.81 -1.72 14.80
C ALA A 103 7.25 -2.82 15.71
N THR A 104 5.93 -3.08 15.64
CA THR A 104 5.24 -4.05 16.51
C THR A 104 5.15 -5.45 15.91
N SER A 105 5.07 -5.53 14.58
CA SER A 105 5.00 -6.74 13.77
C SER A 105 5.60 -6.44 12.40
N ARG A 106 6.24 -7.43 11.76
CA ARG A 106 6.79 -7.28 10.42
C ARG A 106 5.72 -7.26 9.33
N ASN A 107 4.56 -7.89 9.59
CA ASN A 107 3.49 -8.08 8.61
C ASN A 107 2.09 -7.66 9.12
N PRO A 108 1.92 -6.47 9.72
CA PRO A 108 0.67 -6.09 10.39
C PRO A 108 -0.51 -5.94 9.42
N LEU A 109 -0.27 -5.57 8.15
CA LEU A 109 -1.32 -5.56 7.12
C LEU A 109 -1.86 -6.97 6.82
N TYR A 110 -0.99 -7.98 6.81
CA TYR A 110 -1.41 -9.36 6.56
C TYR A 110 -2.12 -9.97 7.76
N VAL A 111 -1.75 -9.58 8.98
CA VAL A 111 -2.54 -9.89 10.18
C VAL A 111 -3.94 -9.31 10.05
N GLY A 112 -4.05 -8.03 9.72
CA GLY A 112 -5.36 -7.39 9.50
C GLY A 112 -6.19 -8.08 8.42
N ASN A 113 -5.57 -8.54 7.33
CA ASN A 113 -6.24 -9.32 6.29
C ASN A 113 -6.76 -10.66 6.80
N LEU A 114 -5.91 -11.41 7.50
CA LEU A 114 -6.28 -12.70 8.08
C LEU A 114 -7.41 -12.54 9.11
N THR A 115 -7.39 -11.46 9.90
CA THR A 115 -8.47 -11.14 10.84
C THR A 115 -9.78 -10.84 10.09
N VAL A 116 -9.76 -10.01 9.04
CA VAL A 116 -10.96 -9.76 8.21
C VAL A 116 -11.49 -11.04 7.59
N LEU A 117 -10.60 -11.88 7.03
CA LEU A 117 -10.99 -13.17 6.47
C LEU A 117 -11.62 -14.08 7.52
N ALA A 118 -11.03 -14.17 8.71
CA ALA A 118 -11.59 -14.94 9.82
C ALA A 118 -13.00 -14.46 10.17
N GLY A 119 -13.24 -13.15 10.23
CA GLY A 119 -14.57 -12.58 10.45
C GLY A 119 -15.57 -12.97 9.36
N LEU A 120 -15.17 -12.90 8.07
CA LEU A 120 -16.01 -13.33 6.94
C LEU A 120 -16.33 -14.83 6.99
N PHE A 121 -15.36 -15.66 7.39
CA PHE A 121 -15.62 -17.08 7.61
C PHE A 121 -16.64 -17.26 8.74
N VAL A 122 -16.46 -16.61 9.90
CA VAL A 122 -17.41 -16.69 11.02
C VAL A 122 -18.83 -16.28 10.60
N ILE A 123 -18.98 -15.20 9.82
CA ILE A 123 -20.28 -14.82 9.24
C ILE A 123 -20.81 -15.94 8.33
N HIS A 124 -19.99 -16.52 7.45
CA HIS A 124 -20.43 -17.62 6.57
C HIS A 124 -20.91 -18.87 7.35
N ASN A 125 -20.53 -18.99 8.60
CA ASN A 125 -21.01 -20.00 9.53
C ASN A 125 -20.99 -21.45 9.02
N ASN A 126 -19.84 -21.93 8.54
CA ASN A 126 -19.67 -23.33 8.18
C ASN A 126 -18.30 -23.88 8.62
N PRO A 127 -18.23 -24.92 9.48
CA PRO A 127 -16.98 -25.51 9.96
C PRO A 127 -16.01 -25.95 8.86
N TYR A 128 -16.52 -26.49 7.75
CA TYR A 128 -15.67 -26.91 6.65
C TYR A 128 -15.07 -25.72 5.92
N ALA A 129 -15.82 -24.62 5.80
CA ALA A 129 -15.30 -23.37 5.28
C ALA A 129 -14.20 -22.80 6.21
N TYR A 130 -14.37 -22.92 7.53
CA TYR A 130 -13.35 -22.47 8.50
C TYR A 130 -12.07 -23.27 8.35
N LEU A 131 -12.18 -24.59 8.28
CA LEU A 131 -11.04 -25.49 8.23
C LEU A 131 -10.30 -25.34 6.90
N LEU A 132 -10.99 -25.50 5.77
CA LEU A 132 -10.37 -25.48 4.45
C LEU A 132 -9.93 -24.07 4.04
N GLY A 133 -10.78 -23.08 4.31
CA GLY A 133 -10.48 -21.68 4.07
C GLY A 133 -9.34 -21.20 4.97
N GLY A 134 -9.43 -21.45 6.27
CA GLY A 134 -8.38 -21.13 7.23
C GLY A 134 -7.04 -21.75 6.83
N LEU A 135 -7.01 -23.05 6.51
CA LEU A 135 -5.80 -23.73 6.06
C LEU A 135 -5.22 -23.09 4.79
N PHE A 136 -6.06 -22.88 3.76
CA PHE A 136 -5.64 -22.26 2.51
C PHE A 136 -5.03 -20.88 2.73
N PHE A 137 -5.71 -19.99 3.47
CA PHE A 137 -5.26 -18.62 3.68
C PHE A 137 -4.03 -18.55 4.58
N LEU A 138 -3.95 -19.37 5.64
CA LEU A 138 -2.75 -19.43 6.50
C LEU A 138 -1.52 -19.88 5.72
N VAL A 139 -1.64 -20.94 4.91
CA VAL A 139 -0.53 -21.41 4.06
C VAL A 139 -0.17 -20.37 3.00
N SER A 140 -1.18 -19.77 2.36
CA SER A 140 -1.00 -18.74 1.33
C SER A 140 -0.26 -17.51 1.85
N TYR A 141 -0.70 -16.95 2.97
CA TYR A 141 -0.03 -15.78 3.57
C TYR A 141 1.36 -16.14 4.09
N ARG A 142 1.55 -17.34 4.65
CA ARG A 142 2.89 -17.82 5.04
C ARG A 142 3.84 -17.92 3.85
N ALA A 143 3.36 -18.38 2.70
CA ALA A 143 4.13 -18.44 1.47
C ALA A 143 4.47 -17.05 0.92
N ILE A 144 3.48 -16.15 0.87
CA ILE A 144 3.69 -14.75 0.45
C ILE A 144 4.74 -14.08 1.33
N VAL A 145 4.61 -14.19 2.66
CA VAL A 145 5.59 -13.61 3.59
C VAL A 145 6.96 -14.22 3.36
N ALA A 146 7.10 -15.54 3.21
CA ALA A 146 8.40 -16.16 2.93
C ALA A 146 9.07 -15.60 1.67
N ALA A 147 8.29 -15.36 0.60
CA ALA A 147 8.79 -14.75 -0.62
C ALA A 147 9.23 -13.28 -0.41
N GLU A 148 8.43 -12.51 0.34
CA GLU A 148 8.78 -11.13 0.70
C GLU A 148 10.01 -11.04 1.60
N GLU A 149 10.13 -11.89 2.62
CA GLU A 149 11.31 -11.89 3.50
C GLU A 149 12.58 -12.25 2.72
N ARG A 150 12.51 -13.17 1.75
CA ARG A 150 13.67 -13.47 0.87
C ARG A 150 14.06 -12.26 0.02
N TYR A 151 13.08 -11.56 -0.55
CA TYR A 151 13.32 -10.33 -1.30
C TYR A 151 13.95 -9.25 -0.41
N LEU A 152 13.41 -9.03 0.78
CA LEU A 152 13.89 -8.02 1.73
C LEU A 152 15.30 -8.35 2.25
N ARG A 153 15.62 -9.63 2.54
CA ARG A 153 16.99 -10.05 2.85
C ARG A 153 17.95 -9.76 1.71
N GLY A 154 17.56 -10.08 0.48
CA GLY A 154 18.39 -9.81 -0.70
C GLY A 154 18.64 -8.32 -0.93
N GLN A 155 17.65 -7.48 -0.63
CA GLN A 155 17.73 -6.03 -0.89
C GLN A 155 18.42 -5.24 0.23
N PHE A 156 18.18 -5.60 1.51
CA PHE A 156 18.62 -4.81 2.67
C PHE A 156 19.64 -5.53 3.55
N GLY A 157 19.93 -6.81 3.29
CA GLY A 157 20.97 -7.58 4.00
C GLY A 157 20.84 -7.53 5.52
N ARG A 158 21.93 -7.14 6.18
CA ARG A 158 22.03 -7.07 7.66
C ARG A 158 20.97 -6.17 8.30
N GLU A 159 20.60 -5.06 7.67
CA GLU A 159 19.58 -4.15 8.23
C GLU A 159 18.25 -4.87 8.44
N TYR A 160 17.89 -5.77 7.52
CA TYR A 160 16.68 -6.58 7.62
C TYR A 160 16.83 -7.74 8.62
N GLU A 161 18.01 -8.32 8.77
CA GLU A 161 18.28 -9.34 9.78
C GLU A 161 18.14 -8.78 11.20
N ASP A 162 18.71 -7.61 11.45
CA ASP A 162 18.58 -6.87 12.70
C ASP A 162 17.11 -6.55 13.02
N TYR A 163 16.35 -6.14 12.00
CA TYR A 163 14.91 -5.92 12.12
C TYR A 163 14.15 -7.21 12.46
N CYS A 164 14.53 -8.35 11.87
CA CYS A 164 13.92 -9.65 12.16
C CYS A 164 14.19 -10.14 13.58
N ALA A 165 15.35 -9.80 14.16
CA ALA A 165 15.72 -10.16 15.53
C ALA A 165 14.91 -9.37 16.57
N ARG A 166 14.55 -8.12 16.27
CA ARG A 166 13.79 -7.25 17.18
C ARG A 166 12.28 -7.38 17.09
N VAL A 167 11.74 -7.71 15.91
CA VAL A 167 10.29 -7.58 15.63
C VAL A 167 9.65 -8.92 15.25
N ASN A 168 8.52 -9.21 15.90
CA ASN A 168 7.71 -10.40 15.65
C ASN A 168 7.27 -10.51 14.19
N ARG A 169 7.20 -11.72 13.65
CA ARG A 169 6.77 -11.93 12.25
C ARG A 169 5.29 -11.58 12.02
N TRP A 170 4.42 -12.00 12.94
CA TRP A 170 2.96 -11.93 12.78
C TRP A 170 2.30 -11.14 13.90
N LEU A 171 2.31 -11.64 15.14
CA LEU A 171 1.54 -11.02 16.22
C LEU A 171 2.19 -9.70 16.69
N PRO A 172 1.45 -8.57 16.67
CA PRO A 172 1.92 -7.31 17.24
C PRO A 172 2.31 -7.47 18.70
N SER A 173 3.48 -7.01 19.10
CA SER A 173 3.88 -6.96 20.52
C SER A 173 3.10 -5.85 21.24
N PRO A 174 2.25 -6.15 22.25
CA PRO A 174 1.47 -5.13 22.94
C PRO A 174 2.34 -4.06 23.61
N LYS A 175 3.48 -4.48 24.17
CA LYS A 175 4.46 -3.59 24.84
C LYS A 175 5.11 -2.59 23.87
N ALA A 176 5.19 -2.94 22.58
CA ALA A 176 5.80 -2.10 21.56
C ALA A 176 4.82 -1.08 20.96
N ILE A 177 3.50 -1.23 21.14
CA ILE A 177 2.50 -0.37 20.50
C ILE A 177 2.66 1.08 20.93
N GLY A 178 2.71 1.36 22.23
CA GLY A 178 2.83 2.73 22.76
C GLY A 178 4.05 3.48 22.19
N PRO A 179 5.28 2.95 22.36
CA PRO A 179 6.47 3.57 21.78
C PRO A 179 6.42 3.67 20.26
N ALA A 180 5.85 2.68 19.56
CA ALA A 180 5.81 2.63 18.11
C ALA A 180 4.94 3.73 17.49
N VAL A 181 3.90 4.18 18.19
CA VAL A 181 2.96 5.20 17.70
C VAL A 181 3.15 6.57 18.35
N ALA A 182 4.05 6.66 19.32
CA ALA A 182 4.34 7.90 20.03
C ALA A 182 4.80 9.01 19.06
N GLY A 183 4.16 10.18 19.14
CA GLY A 183 4.49 11.34 18.30
C GLY A 183 3.98 11.25 16.85
N MET A 184 3.25 10.18 16.47
CA MET A 184 2.70 10.06 15.12
C MET A 184 1.35 10.75 14.98
N ALA A 185 1.16 11.47 13.87
CA ALA A 185 -0.13 12.05 13.49
C ALA A 185 -0.87 11.14 12.51
N PHE A 186 -2.15 10.87 12.78
CA PHE A 186 -2.96 10.01 11.93
C PHE A 186 -3.39 10.73 10.64
N ASN A 187 -3.06 10.15 9.48
CA ASN A 187 -3.40 10.71 8.18
C ASN A 187 -4.69 10.09 7.62
N TRP A 188 -5.83 10.73 7.92
CA TRP A 188 -7.16 10.32 7.45
C TRP A 188 -7.31 10.29 5.93
N ARG A 189 -6.74 11.27 5.22
CA ARG A 189 -6.83 11.33 3.75
C ARG A 189 -6.15 10.12 3.13
N ARG A 190 -4.94 9.81 3.60
CA ARG A 190 -4.18 8.64 3.15
C ARG A 190 -4.94 7.35 3.43
N LEU A 191 -5.51 7.20 4.62
CA LEU A 191 -6.32 6.04 4.98
C LEU A 191 -7.40 5.81 3.92
N VAL A 192 -8.24 6.81 3.65
CA VAL A 192 -9.34 6.70 2.69
C VAL A 192 -8.82 6.29 1.31
N ILE A 193 -7.78 6.95 0.79
CA ILE A 193 -7.26 6.70 -0.57
C ILE A 193 -6.68 5.28 -0.72
N LYS A 194 -6.09 4.75 0.34
CA LYS A 194 -5.34 3.48 0.30
C LYS A 194 -6.17 2.29 0.72
N GLU A 195 -7.09 2.46 1.67
CA GLU A 195 -7.87 1.37 2.24
C GLU A 195 -9.30 1.26 1.69
N TYR A 196 -9.82 2.26 0.96
CA TYR A 196 -11.22 2.21 0.48
C TYR A 196 -11.55 0.93 -0.30
N GLY A 197 -10.60 0.43 -1.11
CA GLY A 197 -10.81 -0.78 -1.90
C GLY A 197 -10.91 -2.03 -1.05
N SER A 198 -10.14 -2.11 0.04
CA SER A 198 -10.17 -3.26 0.95
C SER A 198 -11.41 -3.22 1.82
N PHE A 199 -11.76 -2.04 2.33
CA PHE A 199 -13.01 -1.80 3.05
C PHE A 199 -14.23 -2.21 2.21
N PHE A 200 -14.31 -1.67 0.99
CA PHE A 200 -15.36 -2.02 0.03
C PHE A 200 -15.43 -3.54 -0.22
N SER A 201 -14.29 -4.18 -0.45
CA SER A 201 -14.24 -5.60 -0.78
C SER A 201 -14.83 -6.48 0.32
N TRP A 202 -14.47 -6.27 1.59
CA TRP A 202 -14.98 -7.13 2.65
C TRP A 202 -16.43 -6.81 3.00
N VAL A 203 -16.86 -5.55 2.94
CA VAL A 203 -18.26 -5.17 3.19
C VAL A 203 -19.17 -5.79 2.12
N VAL A 204 -18.81 -5.68 0.85
CA VAL A 204 -19.53 -6.34 -0.24
C VAL A 204 -19.57 -7.85 -0.04
N THR A 205 -18.45 -8.46 0.36
CA THR A 205 -18.42 -9.90 0.62
C THR A 205 -19.34 -10.28 1.78
N ALA A 206 -19.33 -9.54 2.89
CA ALA A 206 -20.23 -9.77 4.02
C ALA A 206 -21.71 -9.64 3.61
N LEU A 207 -22.05 -8.60 2.84
CA LEU A 207 -23.40 -8.41 2.30
C LEU A 207 -23.84 -9.58 1.41
N LEU A 208 -22.94 -10.09 0.55
CA LEU A 208 -23.22 -11.27 -0.28
C LEU A 208 -23.40 -12.54 0.57
N VAL A 209 -22.62 -12.71 1.64
CA VAL A 209 -22.79 -13.82 2.58
C VAL A 209 -24.13 -13.71 3.30
N PHE A 210 -24.54 -12.53 3.77
CA PHE A 210 -25.86 -12.32 4.36
C PHE A 210 -27.00 -12.60 3.37
N ALA A 211 -26.82 -12.27 2.09
CA ALA A 211 -27.80 -12.62 1.06
C ALA A 211 -27.90 -14.14 0.89
N TYR A 212 -26.75 -14.82 0.94
CA TYR A 212 -26.69 -16.27 0.84
C TYR A 212 -27.32 -16.97 2.05
N GLN A 213 -27.06 -16.48 3.27
CA GLN A 213 -27.74 -16.93 4.47
C GLN A 213 -29.26 -16.70 4.40
N ALA A 214 -29.70 -15.52 3.95
CA ALA A 214 -31.13 -15.22 3.81
C ALA A 214 -31.82 -16.18 2.83
N TYR A 215 -31.17 -16.47 1.70
CA TYR A 215 -31.64 -17.44 0.72
C TYR A 215 -31.71 -18.87 1.29
N THR A 216 -30.65 -19.33 1.97
CA THR A 216 -30.62 -20.68 2.58
C THR A 216 -31.61 -20.84 3.72
N LYS A 217 -31.87 -19.77 4.49
CA LYS A 217 -32.81 -19.77 5.61
C LYS A 217 -34.28 -19.71 5.19
N LEU A 218 -34.61 -18.85 4.22
CA LEU A 218 -36.00 -18.47 3.92
C LEU A 218 -36.49 -18.93 2.54
N GLY A 219 -35.60 -19.44 1.69
CA GLY A 219 -35.88 -19.68 0.28
C GLY A 219 -36.18 -18.40 -0.50
N TRP A 220 -36.39 -18.51 -1.81
CA TRP A 220 -36.61 -17.35 -2.69
C TRP A 220 -37.82 -16.46 -2.29
N PRO A 221 -39.01 -17.02 -2.02
CA PRO A 221 -40.18 -16.21 -1.69
C PRO A 221 -40.04 -15.48 -0.35
N GLY A 222 -39.30 -16.05 0.61
CA GLY A 222 -39.09 -15.44 1.94
C GLY A 222 -37.90 -14.47 2.00
N ALA A 223 -36.90 -14.65 1.13
CA ALA A 223 -35.67 -13.86 1.17
C ALA A 223 -35.77 -12.50 0.46
N TRP A 224 -36.77 -12.25 -0.38
CA TRP A 224 -36.79 -11.08 -1.28
C TRP A 224 -36.62 -9.74 -0.55
N ARG A 225 -37.22 -9.57 0.63
CA ARG A 225 -37.10 -8.32 1.44
C ARG A 225 -35.66 -8.11 1.92
N SER A 226 -35.05 -9.17 2.45
CA SER A 226 -33.65 -9.14 2.89
C SER A 226 -32.72 -8.88 1.70
N LEU A 227 -32.97 -9.53 0.56
CA LEU A 227 -32.20 -9.32 -0.67
C LEU A 227 -32.34 -7.89 -1.21
N ALA A 228 -33.52 -7.27 -1.10
CA ALA A 228 -33.74 -5.87 -1.49
C ALA A 228 -32.91 -4.90 -0.63
N TRP A 229 -32.89 -5.08 0.70
CA TRP A 229 -32.04 -4.29 1.59
C TRP A 229 -30.55 -4.49 1.31
N ILE A 230 -30.15 -5.73 1.03
CA ILE A 230 -28.77 -6.04 0.68
C ILE A 230 -28.39 -5.41 -0.67
N ALA A 231 -29.27 -5.45 -1.66
CA ALA A 231 -29.08 -4.79 -2.95
C ALA A 231 -28.94 -3.26 -2.78
N ALA A 232 -29.76 -2.65 -1.93
CA ALA A 232 -29.62 -1.24 -1.58
C ALA A 232 -28.27 -0.95 -0.89
N GLY A 233 -27.84 -1.82 0.03
CA GLY A 233 -26.52 -1.73 0.66
C GLY A 233 -25.36 -1.85 -0.33
N LEU A 234 -25.44 -2.77 -1.29
CA LEU A 234 -24.46 -2.93 -2.36
C LEU A 234 -24.42 -1.70 -3.27
N ALA A 235 -25.57 -1.14 -3.63
CA ALA A 235 -25.67 0.11 -4.38
C ALA A 235 -25.02 1.27 -3.61
N ALA A 236 -25.29 1.41 -2.31
CA ALA A 236 -24.66 2.42 -1.46
C ALA A 236 -23.14 2.26 -1.39
N CYS A 237 -22.64 1.03 -1.24
CA CYS A 237 -21.20 0.75 -1.29
C CYS A 237 -20.59 1.13 -2.66
N GLY A 238 -21.30 0.84 -3.75
CA GLY A 238 -20.89 1.18 -5.11
C GLY A 238 -20.80 2.69 -5.33
N LEU A 239 -21.81 3.43 -4.89
CA LEU A 239 -21.83 4.90 -4.93
C LEU A 239 -20.69 5.48 -4.09
N TRP A 240 -20.47 4.96 -2.89
CA TRP A 240 -19.37 5.40 -2.03
C TRP A 240 -17.99 5.15 -2.67
N ALA A 241 -17.77 3.95 -3.24
CA ALA A 241 -16.53 3.63 -3.94
C ALA A 241 -16.34 4.50 -5.20
N ALA A 242 -17.41 4.80 -5.93
CA ALA A 242 -17.40 5.71 -7.07
C ALA A 242 -17.06 7.14 -6.65
N ALA A 243 -17.66 7.63 -5.55
CA ALA A 243 -17.37 8.95 -4.99
C ALA A 243 -15.90 9.09 -4.59
N ILE A 244 -15.32 8.10 -3.90
CA ILE A 244 -13.89 8.10 -3.56
C ILE A 244 -13.01 8.06 -4.81
N ARG A 245 -13.37 7.26 -5.81
CA ARG A 245 -12.65 7.22 -7.10
C ARG A 245 -12.71 8.58 -7.80
N ALA A 246 -13.87 9.25 -7.81
CA ALA A 246 -14.04 10.58 -8.37
C ALA A 246 -13.19 11.62 -7.63
N LEU A 247 -13.21 11.63 -6.29
CA LEU A 247 -12.38 12.50 -5.45
C LEU A 247 -10.88 12.26 -5.63
N LYS A 248 -10.49 11.02 -5.90
CA LYS A 248 -9.10 10.67 -6.23
C LYS A 248 -8.70 11.17 -7.62
N LYS A 249 -9.61 11.08 -8.60
CA LYS A 249 -9.39 11.57 -9.98
C LYS A 249 -9.36 13.10 -10.06
N SER A 250 -10.17 13.79 -9.24
CA SER A 250 -10.19 15.26 -9.16
C SER A 250 -8.99 15.87 -8.45
N GLY A 251 -8.14 15.05 -7.80
CA GLY A 251 -6.99 15.53 -7.04
C GLY A 251 -7.33 16.13 -5.68
N ALA A 252 -8.61 16.22 -5.30
CA ALA A 252 -9.06 16.74 -4.01
C ALA A 252 -8.48 15.99 -2.80
N LEU A 253 -8.14 14.71 -2.99
CA LEU A 253 -7.52 13.86 -1.96
C LEU A 253 -5.99 13.73 -2.11
N ARG A 254 -5.28 14.58 -2.86
CA ARG A 254 -3.80 14.47 -2.96
C ARG A 254 -3.16 14.58 -1.57
N ASP A 255 -2.31 13.61 -1.21
CA ASP A 255 -1.52 13.62 0.03
C ASP A 255 -0.36 14.63 -0.15
N PRO A 256 -0.32 15.76 0.56
CA PRO A 256 0.76 16.74 0.43
C PRO A 256 2.11 16.18 0.92
N ALA A 257 2.11 15.16 1.78
CA ALA A 257 3.32 14.49 2.28
C ALA A 257 3.78 13.32 1.39
N GLY A 258 3.04 13.01 0.32
CA GLY A 258 3.46 12.03 -0.69
C GLY A 258 4.56 12.63 -1.55
N GLY A 259 5.79 12.66 -1.02
CA GLY A 259 6.97 13.19 -1.69
C GLY A 259 6.94 12.89 -3.19
N TRP A 260 7.08 13.96 -3.98
CA TRP A 260 7.07 13.90 -5.44
C TRP A 260 7.97 12.74 -5.88
N SER A 261 7.40 11.73 -6.55
CA SER A 261 8.30 10.78 -7.23
C SER A 261 9.08 11.58 -8.27
N THR A 262 10.34 11.23 -8.52
CA THR A 262 11.13 11.81 -9.61
C THR A 262 10.34 11.84 -10.91
N ALA A 263 9.54 10.81 -11.20
CA ALA A 263 8.61 10.79 -12.32
C ALA A 263 7.50 11.86 -12.28
N ASN A 264 6.98 12.24 -11.10
CA ASN A 264 5.99 13.30 -10.95
C ASN A 264 6.63 14.70 -10.97
N LEU A 265 7.89 14.82 -10.53
CA LEU A 265 8.70 16.03 -10.69
C LEU A 265 9.03 16.27 -12.17
N VAL A 266 9.53 15.25 -12.87
CA VAL A 266 9.77 15.30 -14.32
C VAL A 266 8.47 15.57 -15.08
N LYS A 267 7.37 14.89 -14.72
CA LYS A 267 6.07 15.13 -15.36
C LYS A 267 5.48 16.49 -15.01
N ALA A 268 5.76 17.07 -13.85
CA ALA A 268 5.38 18.45 -13.52
C ALA A 268 6.24 19.45 -14.31
N VAL A 269 7.55 19.22 -14.42
CA VAL A 269 8.46 20.01 -15.27
C VAL A 269 8.06 19.91 -16.75
N GLU A 270 7.56 18.75 -17.21
CA GLU A 270 7.01 18.55 -18.55
C GLU A 270 5.58 19.08 -18.74
N LEU A 271 4.72 19.08 -17.71
CA LEU A 271 3.37 19.63 -17.80
C LEU A 271 3.41 21.17 -17.82
N TYR A 272 4.34 21.74 -17.07
CA TYR A 272 4.62 23.17 -17.01
C TYR A 272 5.76 23.56 -17.97
N ARG A 273 5.98 22.79 -19.06
CA ARG A 273 7.01 23.07 -20.08
C ARG A 273 6.89 24.48 -20.68
N SER A 274 5.68 25.04 -20.68
CA SER A 274 5.40 26.43 -21.10
C SER A 274 5.41 27.42 -19.94
N ASP A 275 5.09 26.99 -18.72
CA ASP A 275 4.72 27.87 -17.61
C ASP A 275 5.78 27.97 -16.51
N ILE A 276 6.63 26.95 -16.29
CA ILE A 276 7.80 27.05 -15.38
C ILE A 276 8.93 27.85 -16.03
N LEU A 277 9.00 27.86 -17.37
CA LEU A 277 9.85 28.80 -18.10
C LEU A 277 9.27 30.22 -18.13
N PHE A 278 8.00 30.40 -17.71
CA PHE A 278 7.41 31.71 -17.52
C PHE A 278 7.80 32.26 -16.15
N THR A 279 8.96 32.91 -16.17
CA THR A 279 9.30 34.06 -15.35
C THR A 279 9.47 33.75 -13.86
N LEU A 280 10.58 33.11 -13.51
CA LEU A 280 11.20 33.40 -12.21
C LEU A 280 11.70 34.86 -12.26
N VAL A 281 10.84 35.83 -11.92
CA VAL A 281 11.29 37.20 -11.67
C VAL A 281 12.11 37.15 -10.39
N LEU A 282 13.42 37.02 -10.54
CA LEU A 282 14.34 37.25 -9.43
C LEU A 282 14.33 38.74 -9.13
N VAL A 283 13.49 39.13 -8.16
CA VAL A 283 13.51 40.48 -7.59
C VAL A 283 14.82 40.63 -6.82
N THR A 284 15.83 41.21 -7.47
CA THR A 284 17.04 41.68 -6.78
C THR A 284 16.70 42.98 -6.07
N ALA A 285 16.20 42.90 -4.84
CA ALA A 285 16.10 44.06 -3.98
C ALA A 285 17.49 44.37 -3.41
N ALA A 286 18.30 45.15 -4.13
CA ALA A 286 19.43 45.84 -3.51
C ALA A 286 19.78 47.07 -4.34
N ARG A 287 19.30 48.24 -3.90
CA ARG A 287 20.09 49.47 -4.11
C ARG A 287 21.44 49.20 -3.42
N GLU A 288 22.50 49.16 -4.21
CA GLU A 288 23.76 48.43 -3.97
C GLU A 288 24.55 48.75 -2.69
N THR A 289 24.12 49.67 -1.84
CA THR A 289 24.97 50.20 -0.77
C THR A 289 24.54 49.84 0.66
N ARG A 290 23.29 49.43 0.93
CA ARG A 290 22.81 49.24 2.32
C ARG A 290 22.73 47.79 2.83
N PHE A 291 22.63 46.80 1.94
CA PHE A 291 22.32 45.41 2.31
C PHE A 291 23.19 44.37 1.58
N ARG A 292 24.50 44.60 1.55
CA ARG A 292 25.46 43.77 0.80
C ARG A 292 25.43 42.28 1.21
N GLN A 293 25.23 42.00 2.49
CA GLN A 293 25.17 40.63 3.01
C GLN A 293 23.90 39.90 2.56
N GLU A 294 22.75 40.57 2.57
CA GLU A 294 21.47 40.00 2.11
C GLU A 294 21.47 39.80 0.59
N ALA A 295 22.11 40.70 -0.16
CA ALA A 295 22.33 40.53 -1.59
C ALA A 295 23.22 39.32 -1.91
N MET A 296 24.29 39.09 -1.15
CA MET A 296 25.13 37.89 -1.30
C MET A 296 24.39 36.61 -0.90
N ALA A 297 23.63 36.62 0.20
CA ALA A 297 22.84 35.47 0.63
C ALA A 297 21.77 35.10 -0.40
N SER A 298 21.11 36.11 -1.00
CA SER A 298 20.15 35.92 -2.09
C SER A 298 20.82 35.29 -3.31
N ARG A 299 22.00 35.78 -3.73
CA ARG A 299 22.77 35.17 -4.83
C ARG A 299 23.15 33.71 -4.54
N LEU A 300 23.66 33.40 -3.35
CA LEU A 300 23.99 32.03 -2.95
C LEU A 300 22.79 31.09 -3.01
N CYS A 301 21.63 31.56 -2.53
CA CYS A 301 20.38 30.81 -2.61
C CYS A 301 19.96 30.56 -4.06
N GLN A 302 20.07 31.57 -4.92
CA GLN A 302 19.78 31.47 -6.36
C GLN A 302 20.69 30.46 -7.06
N THR A 303 22.00 30.54 -6.83
CA THR A 303 22.98 29.61 -7.43
C THR A 303 22.70 28.17 -6.97
N SER A 304 22.40 27.97 -5.69
CA SER A 304 22.05 26.65 -5.15
C SER A 304 20.78 26.05 -5.77
N ILE A 305 19.75 26.88 -6.01
CA ILE A 305 18.53 26.46 -6.71
C ILE A 305 18.83 26.05 -8.16
N ILE A 306 19.64 26.84 -8.86
CA ILE A 306 20.04 26.56 -10.25
C ILE A 306 20.86 25.26 -10.33
N ASP A 307 21.83 25.08 -9.45
CA ASP A 307 22.67 23.86 -9.40
C ASP A 307 21.83 22.62 -9.09
N SER A 308 20.86 22.74 -8.19
CA SER A 308 19.92 21.66 -7.87
C SER A 308 19.06 21.29 -9.08
N LEU A 309 18.53 22.28 -9.81
CA LEU A 309 17.75 22.05 -11.02
C LEU A 309 18.60 21.42 -12.13
N TYR A 310 19.82 21.92 -12.34
CA TYR A 310 20.76 21.37 -13.30
C TYR A 310 21.06 19.90 -12.99
N THR A 311 21.32 19.57 -11.73
CA THR A 311 21.59 18.20 -11.27
C THR A 311 20.39 17.28 -11.53
N VAL A 312 19.17 17.73 -11.22
CA VAL A 312 17.95 16.97 -11.47
C VAL A 312 17.74 16.72 -12.97
N VAL A 313 17.97 17.72 -13.81
CA VAL A 313 17.87 17.57 -15.28
C VAL A 313 18.95 16.63 -15.81
N ALA A 314 20.18 16.74 -15.31
CA ALA A 314 21.29 15.87 -15.70
C ALA A 314 21.03 14.39 -15.35
N LEU A 315 20.47 14.12 -14.16
CA LEU A 315 20.07 12.77 -13.74
C LEU A 315 18.92 12.22 -14.58
N ALA A 316 18.03 13.07 -15.08
CA ALA A 316 16.92 12.67 -15.95
C ALA A 316 17.35 12.43 -17.41
N ARG A 317 18.45 13.06 -17.87
CA ARG A 317 18.95 12.98 -19.25
C ARG A 317 20.48 12.82 -19.29
N PRO A 318 20.99 11.65 -18.87
CA PRO A 318 22.43 11.45 -18.69
C PRO A 318 23.23 11.65 -19.98
N ASP A 319 22.74 11.18 -21.13
CA ASP A 319 23.47 11.25 -22.40
C ASP A 319 23.62 12.70 -22.89
N ALA A 320 22.56 13.51 -22.79
CA ALA A 320 22.60 14.93 -23.16
C ALA A 320 23.43 15.77 -22.18
N ALA A 321 23.46 15.39 -20.89
CA ALA A 321 24.28 16.05 -19.88
C ALA A 321 25.77 15.79 -20.12
N LEU A 322 26.15 14.54 -20.43
CA LEU A 322 27.52 14.17 -20.78
C LEU A 322 28.00 14.90 -22.04
N GLU A 323 27.15 15.01 -23.07
CA GLU A 323 27.48 15.75 -24.29
C GLU A 323 27.72 17.25 -24.00
N ASN A 324 26.90 17.87 -23.15
CA ASN A 324 27.09 19.26 -22.74
C ASN A 324 28.34 19.46 -21.89
N LEU A 325 28.66 18.53 -20.98
CA LEU A 325 29.90 18.58 -20.20
C LEU A 325 31.12 18.49 -21.11
N ALA A 326 31.12 17.59 -22.10
CA ALA A 326 32.19 17.49 -23.09
C ALA A 326 32.36 18.78 -23.92
N LYS A 327 31.26 19.47 -24.26
CA LYS A 327 31.31 20.78 -24.93
C LYS A 327 31.93 21.85 -24.03
N ILE A 328 31.56 21.88 -22.75
CA ILE A 328 32.11 22.84 -21.78
C ILE A 328 33.61 22.58 -21.58
N GLU A 329 34.00 21.32 -21.40
CA GLU A 329 35.40 20.90 -21.27
C GLU A 329 36.23 21.35 -22.48
N ASN A 330 35.74 21.10 -23.70
CA ASN A 330 36.40 21.57 -24.91
C ASN A 330 36.55 23.11 -24.95
N VAL A 331 35.53 23.87 -24.54
CA VAL A 331 35.62 25.36 -24.51
C VAL A 331 36.63 25.84 -23.47
N ILE A 332 36.72 25.18 -22.31
CA ILE A 332 37.70 25.52 -21.26
C ILE A 332 39.12 25.23 -21.76
N VAL A 333 39.33 24.06 -22.35
CA VAL A 333 40.62 23.66 -22.94
C VAL A 333 41.04 24.64 -24.04
N THR A 334 40.11 25.06 -24.91
CA THR A 334 40.39 26.00 -26.01
C THR A 334 40.67 27.43 -25.53
N LYS A 335 40.25 27.82 -24.32
CA LYS A 335 40.54 29.14 -23.73
C LYS A 335 41.84 29.21 -22.93
N GLN A 336 42.47 28.06 -22.65
CA GLN A 336 43.74 27.99 -21.93
C GLN A 336 44.97 27.99 -22.87
N TYR A 337 44.75 28.02 -24.18
CA TYR A 337 45.75 28.23 -25.23
C TYR A 337 45.35 29.44 -26.09
#